data_AF-A0A316L0R4-F1
#
_entry.id   AF-A0A316L0R4-F1
#
_cell.length_a   1.000
_cell.length_b   1.000
_cell.length_c   1.000
_cell.angle_alpha   90.00
_cell.angle_beta   90.00
_cell.angle_gamma   90.00
#
_symmetry.space_group_name_H-M   'P 1'
#
loop_
_entity.id
_entity.type
_entity.pdbx_description
1 polymer ?
#
loop_
_entity_poly.entity_id
_entity_poly.type
_entity_poly.pdbx_seq_one_letter_code
_entity_poly.pdbx_strand_id
1 'polypeptide(L)'
;MEQGVGKHKKLVSLILFFLYIGCIFLCSQEEPRTYVAYQTLDSITIDGKANESSWEKAVWSDLFIDIEGVKRPTYDTRMKILWDETNIYFFAELEEPHVWANLKERDTIIFYNNDFEIFIDPDGDTHNYYEYEMNALNTIWDLFLSKPYRNGGKVLGGWDFKELQSAVSIQGTLNDASDIDEGWTIEIAIPWSFYTDPGGQTILPKNEHWRISFSRVNWNFDLSNGKYSRKKDKKTGKFMHEYNWVWSPQQVINMHEPEKWGYVFFSDGKVGNTTVNFEIPKDDHIKWYLYKLYRGLINEKNKDTYWKTTNEQTFSVPKKIFGQSVTPVLEKYTNGFTIWAKSPFSKNILCIAKDGKFEAYRK
;
A
#
# COMPACT_ATOMS: atom_id res chain seq x y z
N MET A 1 29.17 47.29 -31.14
CA MET A 1 27.84 46.62 -31.09
C MET A 1 27.87 45.20 -30.50
N GLU A 2 29.02 44.60 -30.22
CA GLU A 2 29.11 43.18 -29.81
C GLU A 2 29.03 42.92 -28.30
N GLN A 3 29.23 43.91 -27.43
CA GLN A 3 29.25 43.69 -25.98
C GLN A 3 27.86 43.50 -25.33
N GLY A 4 26.77 43.83 -26.02
CA GLY A 4 25.40 43.69 -25.50
C GLY A 4 24.84 42.26 -25.61
N VAL A 5 25.25 41.51 -26.63
CA VAL A 5 24.67 40.20 -26.98
C VAL A 5 25.08 39.11 -25.98
N GLY A 6 26.32 39.15 -25.49
CA GLY A 6 26.83 38.17 -24.51
C GLY A 6 26.16 38.27 -23.14
N LYS A 7 25.76 39.48 -22.72
CA LYS A 7 25.09 39.72 -21.43
C LYS A 7 23.66 39.17 -21.42
N HIS A 8 22.95 39.29 -22.55
CA HIS A 8 21.59 38.77 -22.72
C HIS A 8 21.56 37.24 -22.77
N LYS A 9 22.53 36.60 -23.44
CA LYS A 9 22.64 35.13 -23.46
C LYS A 9 22.89 34.52 -22.08
N LYS A 10 23.72 35.17 -21.24
CA LYS A 10 23.95 34.73 -19.85
C LYS A 10 22.70 34.88 -18.98
N LEU A 11 21.94 35.96 -19.15
CA LEU A 11 20.70 36.20 -18.41
C LEU A 11 19.60 35.18 -18.79
N VAL A 12 19.44 34.88 -20.08
CA VAL A 12 18.48 33.86 -20.57
C VAL A 12 18.87 32.46 -20.08
N SER A 13 20.17 32.11 -20.11
CA SER A 13 20.64 30.82 -19.60
C SER A 13 20.44 30.68 -18.08
N LEU A 14 20.58 31.78 -17.33
CA LEU A 14 20.33 31.79 -15.88
C LEU A 14 18.84 31.63 -15.57
N ILE A 15 17.96 32.31 -16.32
CA ILE A 15 16.50 32.17 -16.20
C ILE A 15 16.06 30.74 -16.56
N LEU A 16 16.59 30.15 -17.63
CA LEU A 16 16.32 28.76 -18.00
C LEU A 16 16.83 27.77 -16.96
N PHE A 17 17.98 28.04 -16.34
CA PHE A 17 18.52 27.23 -15.23
C PHE A 17 17.66 27.33 -13.97
N PHE A 18 17.15 28.52 -13.63
CA PHE A 18 16.19 28.70 -12.52
C PHE A 18 14.79 28.13 -12.83
N LEU A 19 14.36 28.12 -14.10
CA LEU A 19 13.15 27.40 -14.54
C LEU A 19 13.36 25.88 -14.45
N TYR A 20 14.53 25.38 -14.84
CA TYR A 20 14.86 23.96 -14.74
C TYR A 20 14.99 23.49 -13.28
N ILE A 21 15.62 24.28 -12.41
CA ILE A 21 15.70 24.00 -10.96
C ILE A 21 14.34 24.20 -10.29
N GLY A 22 13.55 25.19 -10.71
CA GLY A 22 12.19 25.43 -10.22
C GLY A 22 11.22 24.31 -10.57
N CYS A 23 11.45 23.59 -11.68
CA CYS A 23 10.70 22.38 -12.04
C CYS A 23 11.09 21.15 -11.21
N ILE A 24 12.26 21.13 -10.56
CA ILE A 24 12.77 19.95 -9.83
C ILE A 24 12.38 19.97 -8.33
N PHE A 25 11.75 21.04 -7.82
CA PHE A 25 11.26 21.13 -6.43
C PHE A 25 9.75 21.26 -6.28
N LEU A 26 8.98 20.67 -7.20
CA LEU A 26 7.67 20.15 -6.82
C LEU A 26 7.91 18.77 -6.21
N CYS A 27 8.23 18.74 -4.92
CA CYS A 27 8.06 17.54 -4.11
C CYS A 27 6.55 17.30 -3.98
N SER A 28 5.93 16.87 -5.09
CA SER A 28 4.62 16.25 -5.04
C SER A 28 4.80 15.00 -4.21
N GLN A 29 3.96 14.83 -3.20
CA GLN A 29 3.77 13.53 -2.58
C GLN A 29 3.53 12.54 -3.73
N GLU A 30 4.31 11.44 -3.79
CA GLU A 30 3.99 10.37 -4.73
C GLU A 30 2.56 9.90 -4.42
N GLU A 31 1.68 9.98 -5.42
CA GLU A 31 0.31 9.53 -5.27
C GLU A 31 0.30 8.01 -5.09
N PRO A 32 -0.63 7.47 -4.28
CA PRO A 32 -0.74 6.03 -4.15
C PRO A 32 -1.03 5.38 -5.50
N ARG A 33 -0.47 4.20 -5.74
CA ARG A 33 -0.64 3.49 -7.01
C ARG A 33 -2.07 2.99 -7.17
N THR A 34 -2.48 2.79 -8.42
CA THR A 34 -3.80 2.27 -8.79
C THR A 34 -3.67 0.96 -9.55
N TYR A 35 -4.60 0.03 -9.37
CA TYR A 35 -4.71 -1.21 -10.14
C TYR A 35 -6.19 -1.50 -10.45
N VAL A 36 -6.49 -2.03 -11.64
CA VAL A 36 -7.84 -2.46 -12.00
C VAL A 36 -7.92 -3.99 -11.98
N ALA A 37 -8.66 -4.53 -11.03
CA ALA A 37 -8.99 -5.95 -10.94
C ALA A 37 -10.23 -6.24 -11.80
N TYR A 38 -10.08 -7.15 -12.75
CA TYR A 38 -11.16 -7.56 -13.65
C TYR A 38 -11.72 -8.92 -13.26
N GLN A 39 -12.93 -9.23 -13.76
CA GLN A 39 -13.49 -10.56 -13.62
C GLN A 39 -12.69 -11.60 -14.41
N THR A 40 -12.58 -12.81 -13.86
CA THR A 40 -12.00 -13.96 -14.57
C THR A 40 -12.82 -14.35 -15.81
N LEU A 41 -12.15 -14.94 -16.79
CA LEU A 41 -12.74 -15.55 -17.99
C LEU A 41 -13.03 -17.05 -17.79
N ASP A 42 -12.15 -17.70 -17.03
CA ASP A 42 -12.09 -19.12 -16.73
C ASP A 42 -11.89 -19.33 -15.21
N SER A 43 -12.12 -20.56 -14.74
CA SER A 43 -11.86 -20.92 -13.35
C SER A 43 -10.35 -20.89 -13.07
N ILE A 44 -9.95 -20.33 -11.93
CA ILE A 44 -8.55 -20.31 -11.48
C ILE A 44 -8.26 -21.56 -10.66
N THR A 45 -7.22 -22.31 -11.02
CA THR A 45 -6.72 -23.43 -10.23
C THR A 45 -5.55 -22.95 -9.39
N ILE A 46 -5.70 -22.97 -8.07
CA ILE A 46 -4.65 -22.47 -7.16
C ILE A 46 -3.50 -23.49 -7.07
N ASP A 47 -2.52 -23.36 -7.95
CA ASP A 47 -1.34 -24.23 -8.05
C ASP A 47 0.00 -23.47 -8.02
N GLY A 48 -0.07 -22.13 -7.90
CA GLY A 48 1.09 -21.25 -7.81
C GLY A 48 1.62 -20.81 -9.17
N LYS A 49 0.87 -21.05 -10.27
CA LYS A 49 1.29 -20.75 -11.64
C LYS A 49 0.22 -19.96 -12.38
N ALA A 50 0.66 -19.05 -13.24
CA ALA A 50 -0.22 -18.19 -14.04
C ALA A 50 -0.54 -18.81 -15.42
N ASN A 51 -1.09 -20.02 -15.48
CA ASN A 51 -1.32 -20.75 -16.74
C ASN A 51 -2.69 -20.45 -17.38
N GLU A 52 -3.63 -19.92 -16.61
CA GLU A 52 -5.00 -19.62 -17.03
C GLU A 52 -5.05 -18.43 -17.99
N SER A 53 -6.03 -18.43 -18.90
CA SER A 53 -6.20 -17.33 -19.86
C SER A 53 -6.49 -16.01 -19.15
N SER A 54 -7.16 -16.07 -17.99
CA SER A 54 -7.37 -14.90 -17.16
C SER A 54 -6.06 -14.26 -16.69
N TRP A 55 -5.10 -15.07 -16.21
CA TRP A 55 -3.81 -14.56 -15.77
C TRP A 55 -2.96 -14.03 -16.91
N GLU A 56 -2.95 -14.69 -18.07
CA GLU A 56 -2.24 -14.21 -19.26
C GLU A 56 -2.68 -12.81 -19.68
N LYS A 57 -3.98 -12.50 -19.56
CA LYS A 57 -4.58 -11.22 -19.94
C LYS A 57 -4.53 -10.16 -18.85
N ALA A 58 -4.39 -10.55 -17.59
CA ALA A 58 -4.25 -9.62 -16.48
C ALA A 58 -2.95 -8.81 -16.64
N VAL A 59 -3.04 -7.49 -16.44
CA VAL A 59 -1.89 -6.60 -16.54
C VAL A 59 -1.07 -6.71 -15.26
N TRP A 60 0.26 -6.78 -15.38
CA TRP A 60 1.14 -6.73 -14.22
C TRP A 60 1.07 -5.35 -13.52
N SER A 61 1.18 -5.35 -12.19
CA SER A 61 1.47 -4.14 -11.45
C SER A 61 2.82 -3.55 -11.85
N ASP A 62 3.03 -2.27 -11.55
CA ASP A 62 4.38 -1.71 -11.45
C ASP A 62 5.25 -2.53 -10.47
N LEU A 63 6.56 -2.54 -10.72
CA LEU A 63 7.53 -3.17 -9.84
C LEU A 63 7.54 -2.53 -8.45
N PHE A 64 7.78 -3.35 -7.43
CA PHE A 64 7.89 -2.90 -6.05
C PHE A 64 9.09 -1.95 -5.89
N ILE A 65 8.97 -1.03 -4.94
CA ILE A 65 9.98 -0.05 -4.58
C ILE A 65 10.35 -0.19 -3.11
N ASP A 66 11.47 0.38 -2.68
CA ASP A 66 11.75 0.51 -1.24
C ASP A 66 10.64 1.30 -0.52
N ILE A 67 10.23 0.84 0.66
CA ILE A 67 9.15 1.45 1.45
C ILE A 67 9.38 2.95 1.76
N GLU A 68 10.64 3.37 1.84
CA GLU A 68 11.04 4.77 2.05
C GLU A 68 10.88 5.64 0.80
N GLY A 69 10.63 5.03 -0.37
CA GLY A 69 10.44 5.69 -1.66
C GLY A 69 11.72 5.85 -2.48
N VAL A 70 11.57 5.97 -3.80
CA VAL A 70 12.61 6.37 -4.79
C VAL A 70 13.67 5.32 -5.15
N LYS A 71 13.84 4.24 -4.39
CA LYS A 71 14.87 3.22 -4.67
C LYS A 71 14.28 1.93 -5.27
N ARG A 72 14.86 1.44 -6.36
CA ARG A 72 14.59 0.10 -6.89
C ARG A 72 15.24 -0.96 -5.98
N PRO A 73 14.48 -1.97 -5.53
CA PRO A 73 14.98 -3.17 -4.88
C PRO A 73 16.08 -3.89 -5.65
N THR A 74 16.80 -4.77 -4.95
CA THR A 74 17.80 -5.64 -5.59
C THR A 74 17.14 -6.69 -6.49
N TYR A 75 15.97 -7.18 -6.10
CA TYR A 75 15.22 -8.21 -6.82
C TYR A 75 13.82 -7.70 -7.12
N ASP A 76 13.36 -7.95 -8.35
CA ASP A 76 12.07 -7.47 -8.78
C ASP A 76 10.93 -8.24 -8.10
N THR A 77 9.83 -7.55 -7.84
CA THR A 77 8.58 -8.14 -7.36
C THR A 77 7.41 -7.38 -7.97
N ARG A 78 6.41 -8.12 -8.44
CA ARG A 78 5.20 -7.59 -9.07
C ARG A 78 4.02 -8.53 -8.86
N MET A 79 2.80 -8.02 -9.04
CA MET A 79 1.58 -8.78 -8.79
C MET A 79 0.51 -8.55 -9.86
N LYS A 80 -0.50 -9.43 -9.85
CA LYS A 80 -1.76 -9.33 -10.58
C LYS A 80 -2.90 -9.57 -9.61
N ILE A 81 -4.03 -8.92 -9.88
CA ILE A 81 -5.28 -9.12 -9.16
C ILE A 81 -6.40 -9.42 -10.17
N LEU A 82 -7.21 -10.42 -9.84
CA LEU A 82 -8.44 -10.78 -10.53
C LEU A 82 -9.53 -11.07 -9.50
N TRP A 83 -10.77 -11.24 -9.94
CA TRP A 83 -11.85 -11.65 -9.05
C TRP A 83 -12.98 -12.39 -9.77
N ASP A 84 -13.82 -13.10 -9.02
CA ASP A 84 -15.10 -13.63 -9.48
C ASP A 84 -16.16 -13.54 -8.37
N GLU A 85 -17.34 -14.13 -8.57
CA GLU A 85 -18.43 -14.09 -7.60
C GLU A 85 -18.10 -14.72 -6.24
N THR A 86 -17.04 -15.52 -6.14
CA THR A 86 -16.66 -16.31 -4.97
C THR A 86 -15.36 -15.85 -4.31
N ASN A 87 -14.38 -15.40 -5.08
CA ASN A 87 -13.06 -15.03 -4.58
C ASN A 87 -12.52 -13.74 -5.19
N ILE A 88 -11.62 -13.11 -4.44
CA ILE A 88 -10.55 -12.26 -4.99
C ILE A 88 -9.28 -13.11 -5.13
N TYR A 89 -8.61 -12.97 -6.26
CA TYR A 89 -7.42 -13.72 -6.61
C TYR A 89 -6.20 -12.81 -6.70
N PHE A 90 -5.07 -13.30 -6.19
CA PHE A 90 -3.77 -12.64 -6.28
C PHE A 90 -2.75 -13.60 -6.87
N PHE A 91 -1.95 -13.09 -7.81
CA PHE A 91 -0.77 -13.77 -8.31
C PHE A 91 0.44 -12.86 -8.13
N ALA A 92 1.54 -13.36 -7.59
CA ALA A 92 2.77 -12.59 -7.43
C ALA A 92 3.98 -13.35 -7.95
N GLU A 93 4.93 -12.60 -8.49
CA GLU A 93 6.23 -13.10 -8.94
C GLU A 93 7.32 -12.36 -8.16
N LEU A 94 8.18 -13.15 -7.51
CA LEU A 94 9.27 -12.66 -6.68
C LEU A 94 10.59 -13.24 -7.22
N GLU A 95 11.42 -12.38 -7.82
CA GLU A 95 12.79 -12.76 -8.16
C GLU A 95 13.57 -13.02 -6.86
N GLU A 96 14.23 -14.17 -6.77
CA GLU A 96 15.01 -14.55 -5.59
C GLU A 96 16.05 -15.60 -5.99
N PRO A 97 17.34 -15.25 -6.04
CA PRO A 97 18.40 -16.21 -6.40
C PRO A 97 18.69 -17.25 -5.33
N HIS A 98 18.17 -17.06 -4.11
CA HIS A 98 18.30 -18.01 -3.01
C HIS A 98 16.97 -18.18 -2.29
N VAL A 99 16.14 -19.11 -2.76
CA VAL A 99 14.83 -19.35 -2.18
C VAL A 99 14.99 -20.17 -0.91
N TRP A 100 14.80 -19.53 0.25
CA TRP A 100 14.89 -20.21 1.55
C TRP A 100 13.75 -19.83 2.48
N ALA A 101 13.30 -20.82 3.25
CA ALA A 101 12.28 -20.66 4.27
C ALA A 101 12.37 -21.80 5.28
N ASN A 102 12.13 -21.52 6.55
CA ASN A 102 12.21 -22.50 7.63
C ASN A 102 11.09 -22.39 8.67
N LEU A 103 10.24 -21.38 8.56
CA LEU A 103 9.03 -21.24 9.36
C LEU A 103 7.93 -22.06 8.70
N LYS A 104 7.36 -23.01 9.45
CA LYS A 104 6.40 -24.01 8.93
C LYS A 104 5.04 -23.98 9.62
N GLU A 105 5.00 -23.40 10.81
CA GLU A 105 3.79 -23.37 11.62
C GLU A 105 2.96 -22.17 11.18
N ARG A 106 1.68 -22.42 10.84
CA ARG A 106 0.70 -21.36 10.60
C ARG A 106 0.64 -20.42 11.81
N ASP A 107 0.42 -19.13 11.56
CA ASP A 107 0.34 -18.06 12.56
C ASP A 107 1.62 -17.84 13.37
N THR A 108 2.77 -18.31 12.85
CA THR A 108 4.06 -17.86 13.33
C THR A 108 4.38 -16.47 12.76
N ILE A 109 5.21 -15.71 13.46
CA ILE A 109 5.68 -14.39 12.99
C ILE A 109 6.53 -14.60 11.74
N ILE A 110 5.92 -14.46 10.56
CA ILE A 110 6.45 -15.02 9.30
C ILE A 110 7.52 -14.13 8.67
N PHE A 111 7.50 -12.81 8.92
CA PHE A 111 8.52 -11.85 8.47
C PHE A 111 9.96 -12.15 8.93
N TYR A 112 10.19 -13.15 9.77
CA TYR A 112 11.55 -13.67 10.01
C TYR A 112 12.09 -14.58 8.90
N ASN A 113 11.32 -14.82 7.84
CA ASN A 113 11.76 -15.32 6.53
C ASN A 113 11.61 -14.22 5.47
N ASN A 114 12.03 -14.50 4.24
CA ASN A 114 11.52 -13.73 3.11
C ASN A 114 10.04 -14.12 2.93
N ASP A 115 9.18 -13.13 2.76
CA ASP A 115 7.74 -13.33 2.63
C ASP A 115 7.10 -12.34 1.65
N PHE A 116 5.82 -12.56 1.40
CA PHE A 116 4.95 -11.69 0.64
C PHE A 116 3.72 -11.36 1.48
N GLU A 117 3.35 -10.10 1.52
CA GLU A 117 2.30 -9.57 2.38
C GLU A 117 1.22 -8.87 1.54
N ILE A 118 -0.04 -9.05 1.93
CA ILE A 118 -1.23 -8.39 1.36
C ILE A 118 -1.95 -7.66 2.48
N PHE A 119 -2.28 -6.39 2.23
CA PHE A 119 -2.99 -5.52 3.16
C PHE A 119 -4.31 -5.06 2.53
N ILE A 120 -5.43 -5.22 3.23
CA ILE A 120 -6.77 -4.92 2.69
C ILE A 120 -7.58 -4.08 3.68
N ASP A 121 -7.88 -2.84 3.30
CA ASP A 121 -8.80 -1.93 3.97
C ASP A 121 -9.98 -1.65 2.99
N PRO A 122 -11.10 -2.39 3.13
CA PRO A 122 -12.18 -2.39 2.15
C PRO A 122 -12.90 -1.04 1.99
N ASP A 123 -13.27 -0.38 3.08
CA ASP A 123 -14.00 0.90 3.04
C ASP A 123 -13.06 2.12 3.07
N GLY A 124 -11.77 1.87 3.30
CA GLY A 124 -10.75 2.89 3.35
C GLY A 124 -10.81 3.75 4.61
N ASP A 125 -11.52 3.34 5.66
CA ASP A 125 -11.68 4.12 6.89
C ASP A 125 -10.43 4.07 7.80
N THR A 126 -9.41 3.29 7.41
CA THR A 126 -8.15 2.96 8.10
C THR A 126 -8.28 2.06 9.33
N HIS A 127 -9.47 1.53 9.59
CA HIS A 127 -9.81 0.64 10.70
C HIS A 127 -10.26 -0.71 10.15
N ASN A 128 -10.33 -1.71 11.04
CA ASN A 128 -10.87 -3.04 10.74
C ASN A 128 -10.31 -3.67 9.45
N TYR A 129 -9.01 -3.50 9.23
CA TYR A 129 -8.33 -3.95 8.02
C TYR A 129 -7.64 -5.29 8.25
N TYR A 130 -7.29 -5.94 7.14
CA TYR A 130 -6.69 -7.26 7.11
C TYR A 130 -5.24 -7.20 6.68
N GLU A 131 -4.48 -8.16 7.18
CA GLU A 131 -3.12 -8.45 6.76
C GLU A 131 -3.00 -9.96 6.55
N TYR A 132 -2.28 -10.32 5.51
CA TYR A 132 -1.98 -11.68 5.11
C TYR A 132 -0.51 -11.73 4.75
N GLU A 133 0.24 -12.65 5.30
CA GLU A 133 1.66 -12.85 5.04
C GLU A 133 1.92 -14.33 4.71
N MET A 134 2.83 -14.60 3.78
CA MET A 134 3.25 -15.97 3.48
C MET A 134 4.70 -16.08 3.02
N ASN A 135 5.36 -17.20 3.36
CA ASN A 135 6.71 -17.50 2.88
C ASN A 135 6.72 -18.53 1.73
N ALA A 136 7.92 -18.83 1.22
CA ALA A 136 8.14 -19.81 0.15
C ALA A 136 7.77 -21.27 0.50
N LEU A 137 7.47 -21.57 1.77
CA LEU A 137 6.91 -22.86 2.21
C LEU A 137 5.37 -22.90 2.14
N ASN A 138 4.73 -21.85 1.64
CA ASN A 138 3.27 -21.66 1.73
C ASN A 138 2.79 -21.66 3.19
N THR A 139 3.64 -21.22 4.13
CA THR A 139 3.27 -21.03 5.54
C THR A 139 2.69 -19.65 5.69
N ILE A 140 1.52 -19.57 6.33
CA ILE A 140 0.66 -18.39 6.28
C ILE A 140 0.49 -17.83 7.68
N TRP A 141 0.41 -16.50 7.77
CA TRP A 141 -0.10 -15.78 8.91
C TRP A 141 -1.09 -14.74 8.40
N ASP A 142 -2.35 -14.84 8.79
CA ASP A 142 -3.36 -13.83 8.51
C ASP A 142 -3.93 -13.26 9.79
N LEU A 143 -4.33 -12.00 9.74
CA LEU A 143 -4.81 -11.30 10.91
C LEU A 143 -5.75 -10.16 10.57
N PHE A 144 -6.58 -9.84 11.56
CA PHE A 144 -7.45 -8.68 11.57
C PHE A 144 -6.90 -7.63 12.55
N LEU A 145 -6.82 -6.38 12.09
CA LEU A 145 -6.39 -5.24 12.88
C LEU A 145 -7.54 -4.25 13.02
N SER A 146 -7.91 -3.96 14.26
CA SER A 146 -8.93 -2.95 14.57
C SER A 146 -8.59 -1.55 14.06
N LYS A 147 -7.30 -1.18 14.03
CA LYS A 147 -6.75 0.11 13.56
C LYS A 147 -5.21 0.08 13.55
N PRO A 148 -4.50 1.11 13.07
CA PRO A 148 -3.04 1.14 13.07
C PRO A 148 -2.44 1.00 14.47
N TYR A 149 -1.30 0.32 14.59
CA TYR A 149 -0.58 0.18 15.87
C TYR A 149 -0.26 1.53 16.51
N ARG A 150 0.16 2.51 15.70
CA ARG A 150 0.42 3.91 16.13
C ARG A 150 -0.82 4.65 16.65
N ASN A 151 -2.01 4.09 16.43
CA ASN A 151 -3.30 4.56 16.92
C ASN A 151 -3.84 3.68 18.07
N GLY A 152 -3.01 2.80 18.65
CA GLY A 152 -3.38 1.87 19.72
C GLY A 152 -4.15 0.65 19.24
N GLY A 153 -3.95 0.25 17.98
CA GLY A 153 -4.56 -0.94 17.40
C GLY A 153 -4.20 -2.22 18.12
N LYS A 154 -5.15 -3.16 18.09
CA LYS A 154 -4.95 -4.54 18.55
C LYS A 154 -5.17 -5.50 17.39
N VAL A 155 -4.32 -6.52 17.34
CA VAL A 155 -4.48 -7.70 16.51
C VAL A 155 -5.45 -8.66 17.18
N LEU A 156 -6.42 -9.17 16.42
CA LEU A 156 -7.21 -10.32 16.84
C LEU A 156 -6.48 -11.59 16.38
N GLY A 157 -5.63 -12.14 17.25
CA GLY A 157 -4.92 -13.39 16.96
C GLY A 157 -5.87 -14.58 16.83
N GLY A 158 -5.56 -15.51 15.93
CA GLY A 158 -6.38 -16.69 15.62
C GLY A 158 -7.60 -16.40 14.74
N TRP A 159 -7.66 -15.21 14.13
CA TRP A 159 -8.57 -14.94 13.04
C TRP A 159 -7.95 -15.43 11.73
N ASP A 160 -8.72 -16.10 10.87
CA ASP A 160 -8.27 -16.57 9.56
C ASP A 160 -9.25 -16.18 8.47
N PHE A 161 -8.77 -16.02 7.24
CA PHE A 161 -9.61 -16.12 6.06
C PHE A 161 -10.14 -17.56 5.93
N LYS A 162 -11.46 -17.73 6.07
CA LYS A 162 -12.09 -19.04 5.94
C LYS A 162 -12.10 -19.48 4.48
N GLU A 163 -11.82 -20.77 4.25
CA GLU A 163 -11.75 -21.39 2.92
C GLU A 163 -10.69 -20.79 1.98
N LEU A 164 -9.72 -20.06 2.54
CA LEU A 164 -8.53 -19.58 1.84
C LEU A 164 -7.82 -20.72 1.12
N GLN A 165 -7.47 -20.49 -0.14
CA GLN A 165 -6.59 -21.35 -0.93
C GLN A 165 -5.33 -20.59 -1.30
N SER A 166 -4.19 -21.27 -1.26
CA SER A 166 -2.90 -20.67 -1.62
C SER A 166 -1.93 -21.75 -2.09
N ALA A 167 -1.03 -21.38 -3.00
CA ALA A 167 0.01 -22.23 -3.51
C ALA A 167 1.27 -21.43 -3.85
N VAL A 168 2.41 -22.12 -3.80
CA VAL A 168 3.72 -21.60 -4.19
C VAL A 168 4.31 -22.51 -5.26
N SER A 169 4.88 -21.92 -6.31
CA SER A 169 5.74 -22.62 -7.27
C SER A 169 7.13 -22.00 -7.24
N ILE A 170 8.16 -22.82 -7.08
CA ILE A 170 9.57 -22.37 -7.03
C ILE A 170 10.21 -22.67 -8.38
N GLN A 171 10.83 -21.66 -8.98
CA GLN A 171 11.61 -21.77 -10.21
C GLN A 171 13.08 -21.96 -9.82
N GLY A 172 13.39 -23.17 -9.34
CA GLY A 172 14.67 -23.49 -8.69
C GLY A 172 14.49 -24.58 -7.64
N THR A 173 15.22 -24.50 -6.53
CA THR A 173 15.12 -25.44 -5.41
C THR A 173 15.03 -24.73 -4.06
N LEU A 174 14.16 -25.25 -3.18
CA LEU A 174 13.96 -24.66 -1.85
C LEU A 174 15.06 -25.07 -0.88
N ASN A 175 15.71 -24.10 -0.23
CA ASN A 175 16.76 -24.29 0.77
C ASN A 175 17.99 -25.07 0.27
N ASP A 176 18.25 -25.11 -1.04
CA ASP A 176 19.54 -25.55 -1.57
C ASP A 176 20.42 -24.33 -1.76
N ALA A 177 21.66 -24.40 -1.29
CA ALA A 177 22.63 -23.31 -1.43
C ALA A 177 23.71 -23.62 -2.46
N SER A 178 23.57 -24.74 -3.17
CA SER A 178 24.50 -25.19 -4.20
C SER A 178 24.16 -24.70 -5.61
N ASP A 179 22.94 -24.19 -5.80
CA ASP A 179 22.44 -23.60 -7.04
C ASP A 179 22.04 -22.12 -6.86
N ILE A 180 21.52 -21.56 -7.94
CA ILE A 180 20.97 -20.21 -8.03
C ILE A 180 19.59 -20.34 -8.68
N ASP A 181 18.59 -19.85 -7.98
CA ASP A 181 17.20 -19.91 -8.40
C ASP A 181 16.84 -18.70 -9.30
N GLU A 182 15.71 -18.79 -10.00
CA GLU A 182 15.10 -17.62 -10.65
C GLU A 182 14.19 -16.87 -9.68
N GLY A 183 13.50 -17.60 -8.80
CA GLY A 183 12.60 -17.05 -7.81
C GLY A 183 11.45 -17.99 -7.49
N TRP A 184 10.34 -17.39 -7.06
CA TRP A 184 9.13 -18.10 -6.70
C TRP A 184 7.89 -17.29 -7.04
N THR A 185 6.82 -18.00 -7.35
CA THR A 185 5.51 -17.46 -7.64
C THR A 185 4.50 -17.89 -6.60
N ILE A 186 3.56 -17.01 -6.34
CA ILE A 186 2.48 -17.17 -5.36
C ILE A 186 1.16 -17.06 -6.08
N GLU A 187 0.21 -17.90 -5.70
CA GLU A 187 -1.18 -17.78 -6.13
C GLU A 187 -2.12 -17.98 -4.95
N ILE A 188 -3.08 -17.06 -4.77
CA ILE A 188 -3.97 -17.00 -3.62
C ILE A 188 -5.40 -16.75 -4.10
N ALA A 189 -6.36 -17.48 -3.52
CA ALA A 189 -7.78 -17.18 -3.60
C ALA A 189 -8.32 -16.89 -2.20
N ILE A 190 -8.79 -15.66 -1.98
CA ILE A 190 -9.47 -15.26 -0.75
C ILE A 190 -10.98 -15.23 -1.01
N PRO A 191 -11.78 -16.08 -0.35
CA PRO A 191 -13.23 -16.02 -0.45
C PRO A 191 -13.79 -14.72 0.12
N TRP A 192 -14.85 -14.19 -0.48
CA TRP A 192 -15.51 -12.96 0.00
C TRP A 192 -16.22 -13.11 1.36
N SER A 193 -16.13 -14.27 2.01
CA SER A 193 -16.82 -14.53 3.29
C SER A 193 -16.28 -13.75 4.49
N PHE A 194 -15.18 -13.00 4.36
CA PHE A 194 -14.71 -12.09 5.42
C PHE A 194 -15.65 -10.88 5.56
N TYR A 195 -15.40 -10.04 6.57
CA TYR A 195 -16.30 -8.93 6.92
C TYR A 195 -15.71 -7.58 6.46
N THR A 196 -16.46 -6.74 5.75
CA THR A 196 -16.00 -5.37 5.43
C THR A 196 -16.44 -4.35 6.48
N ASP A 197 -17.32 -4.74 7.40
CA ASP A 197 -17.86 -3.93 8.50
C ASP A 197 -18.07 -4.86 9.71
N PRO A 198 -17.84 -4.43 10.97
CA PRO A 198 -18.08 -5.29 12.13
C PRO A 198 -19.50 -5.90 12.16
N GLY A 199 -19.58 -7.20 11.88
CA GLY A 199 -20.83 -7.97 11.86
C GLY A 199 -21.56 -8.01 10.50
N GLY A 200 -21.00 -7.43 9.43
CA GLY A 200 -21.60 -7.40 8.08
C GLY A 200 -20.79 -8.18 7.05
N GLN A 201 -21.45 -9.00 6.21
CA GLN A 201 -20.77 -9.74 5.13
C GLN A 201 -20.20 -8.77 4.08
N THR A 202 -19.05 -9.13 3.49
CA THR A 202 -18.52 -8.40 2.33
C THR A 202 -19.56 -8.37 1.21
N ILE A 203 -19.86 -7.15 0.75
CA ILE A 203 -20.58 -6.97 -0.52
C ILE A 203 -19.54 -6.91 -1.63
N LEU A 204 -19.72 -7.71 -2.68
CA LEU A 204 -18.85 -7.69 -3.86
C LEU A 204 -18.68 -6.24 -4.37
N PRO A 205 -17.46 -5.70 -4.40
CA PRO A 205 -17.22 -4.27 -4.67
C PRO A 205 -17.29 -3.92 -6.16
N LYS A 206 -18.34 -4.35 -6.87
CA LYS A 206 -18.47 -4.17 -8.33
C LYS A 206 -18.50 -2.68 -8.70
N ASN A 207 -17.52 -2.25 -9.49
CA ASN A 207 -17.27 -0.86 -9.85
C ASN A 207 -17.01 0.06 -8.65
N GLU A 208 -16.47 -0.51 -7.58
CA GLU A 208 -15.97 0.20 -6.40
C GLU A 208 -14.46 -0.01 -6.28
N HIS A 209 -13.82 0.74 -5.39
CA HIS A 209 -12.40 0.57 -5.10
C HIS A 209 -12.19 0.35 -3.60
N TRP A 210 -11.17 -0.45 -3.29
CA TRP A 210 -10.67 -0.64 -1.94
C TRP A 210 -9.26 -0.08 -1.79
N ARG A 211 -8.83 0.10 -0.54
CA ARG A 211 -7.45 0.43 -0.21
C ARG A 211 -6.69 -0.88 -0.02
N ILE A 212 -5.82 -1.24 -0.96
CA ILE A 212 -5.04 -2.48 -0.91
C ILE A 212 -3.57 -2.15 -1.12
N SER A 213 -2.69 -2.81 -0.39
CA SER A 213 -1.25 -2.70 -0.61
C SER A 213 -0.57 -4.06 -0.49
N PHE A 214 0.68 -4.10 -0.94
CA PHE A 214 1.50 -5.29 -0.93
C PHE A 214 2.90 -4.94 -0.47
N SER A 215 3.54 -5.90 0.19
CA SER A 215 4.91 -5.81 0.65
C SER A 215 5.63 -7.14 0.44
N ARG A 216 6.94 -7.08 0.34
CA ARG A 216 7.86 -8.21 0.45
C ARG A 216 8.85 -7.84 1.54
N VAL A 217 8.89 -8.62 2.61
CA VAL A 217 10.01 -8.55 3.55
C VAL A 217 11.14 -9.38 2.97
N ASN A 218 12.31 -8.77 2.88
CA ASN A 218 13.50 -9.41 2.33
C ASN A 218 14.68 -9.29 3.28
N TRP A 219 15.29 -10.43 3.58
CA TRP A 219 16.47 -10.53 4.42
C TRP A 219 17.70 -10.86 3.60
N ASN A 220 18.80 -10.18 3.91
CA ASN A 220 20.10 -10.76 3.62
C ASN A 220 20.29 -12.03 4.46
N PHE A 221 21.03 -13.00 3.93
CA PHE A 221 21.29 -14.26 4.62
C PHE A 221 22.78 -14.46 4.96
N ASP A 222 23.02 -15.34 5.94
CA ASP A 222 24.29 -16.03 6.19
C ASP A 222 24.09 -17.52 5.92
N LEU A 223 25.14 -18.17 5.42
CA LEU A 223 25.16 -19.61 5.15
C LEU A 223 26.14 -20.32 6.09
N SER A 224 25.66 -21.35 6.79
CA SER A 224 26.49 -22.20 7.65
C SER A 224 26.13 -23.66 7.42
N ASN A 225 27.11 -24.47 6.97
CA ASN A 225 26.92 -25.88 6.62
C ASN A 225 25.73 -26.11 5.67
N GLY A 226 25.60 -25.27 4.64
CA GLY A 226 24.51 -25.34 3.65
C GLY A 226 23.14 -24.87 4.15
N LYS A 227 23.04 -24.37 5.39
CA LYS A 227 21.77 -23.87 5.96
C LYS A 227 21.71 -22.35 5.98
N TYR A 228 20.64 -21.80 5.42
CA TYR A 228 20.31 -20.39 5.45
C TYR A 228 19.91 -19.90 6.85
N SER A 229 20.26 -18.66 7.15
CA SER A 229 19.79 -17.91 8.31
C SER A 229 19.82 -16.42 8.02
N ARG A 230 19.01 -15.62 8.73
CA ARG A 230 19.08 -14.15 8.63
C ARG A 230 20.49 -13.66 8.97
N LYS A 231 21.00 -12.75 8.13
CA LYS A 231 22.36 -12.24 8.23
C LYS A 231 22.59 -11.49 9.54
N LYS A 232 23.74 -11.72 10.16
CA LYS A 232 24.18 -11.00 11.36
C LYS A 232 25.30 -10.02 11.06
N ASP A 233 25.28 -8.88 11.72
CA ASP A 233 26.41 -7.96 11.74
C ASP A 233 27.57 -8.61 12.51
N LYS A 234 28.73 -8.73 11.85
CA LYS A 234 29.89 -9.45 12.40
C LYS A 234 30.51 -8.78 13.64
N LYS A 235 30.26 -7.49 13.87
CA LYS A 235 30.82 -6.75 15.01
C LYS A 235 29.94 -6.85 16.24
N THR A 236 28.63 -6.81 16.05
CA THR A 236 27.63 -6.75 17.13
C THR A 236 26.96 -8.10 17.40
N GLY A 237 26.99 -9.03 16.45
CA GLY A 237 26.28 -10.31 16.52
C GLY A 237 24.76 -10.20 16.41
N LYS A 238 24.22 -8.99 16.19
CA LYS A 238 22.78 -8.75 16.00
C LYS A 238 22.38 -9.06 14.56
N PHE A 239 21.14 -9.46 14.36
CA PHE A 239 20.57 -9.52 13.01
C PHE A 239 20.63 -8.13 12.36
N MET A 240 20.93 -8.09 11.07
CA MET A 240 20.80 -6.88 10.28
C MET A 240 19.32 -6.46 10.18
N HIS A 241 19.01 -5.34 9.56
CA HIS A 241 17.63 -4.98 9.28
C HIS A 241 17.13 -5.69 8.02
N GLU A 242 15.85 -5.99 8.01
CA GLU A 242 15.09 -6.36 6.82
C GLU A 242 14.97 -5.19 5.84
N TYR A 243 14.71 -5.53 4.58
CA TYR A 243 14.18 -4.59 3.60
C TYR A 243 12.68 -4.83 3.46
N ASN A 244 11.91 -3.74 3.33
CA ASN A 244 10.50 -3.79 3.00
C ASN A 244 10.33 -3.20 1.60
N TRP A 245 9.94 -4.02 0.65
CA TRP A 245 9.70 -3.59 -0.73
C TRP A 245 8.21 -3.61 -1.00
N VAL A 246 7.64 -2.52 -1.49
CA VAL A 246 6.20 -2.29 -1.50
C VAL A 246 5.70 -1.93 -2.88
N TRP A 247 4.46 -2.31 -3.18
CA TRP A 247 3.81 -1.87 -4.41
C TRP A 247 3.54 -0.36 -4.39
N SER A 248 2.76 0.14 -3.44
CA SER A 248 2.41 1.57 -3.34
C SER A 248 3.29 2.28 -2.31
N PRO A 249 3.88 3.46 -2.64
CA PRO A 249 4.84 4.14 -1.77
C PRO A 249 4.25 4.51 -0.40
N GLN A 250 4.99 4.22 0.68
CA GLN A 250 4.66 4.65 2.05
C GLN A 250 5.48 5.86 2.52
N GLN A 251 6.70 6.02 1.99
CA GLN A 251 7.68 7.08 2.34
C GLN A 251 8.15 7.05 3.80
N VAL A 252 7.80 6.00 4.54
CA VAL A 252 8.18 5.74 5.93
C VAL A 252 8.21 4.23 6.13
N ILE A 253 9.14 3.70 6.95
CA ILE A 253 9.22 2.27 7.25
C ILE A 253 8.07 1.87 8.21
N ASN A 254 6.86 1.81 7.67
CA ASN A 254 5.64 1.42 8.38
C ASN A 254 4.53 1.08 7.37
N MET A 255 4.20 -0.21 7.21
CA MET A 255 3.09 -0.64 6.35
C MET A 255 1.72 -0.37 6.95
N HIS A 256 1.60 -0.20 8.27
CA HIS A 256 0.34 0.08 8.95
C HIS A 256 -0.03 1.57 8.88
N GLU A 257 -0.04 2.11 7.67
CA GLU A 257 -0.56 3.43 7.30
C GLU A 257 -1.60 3.31 6.18
N PRO A 258 -2.80 2.73 6.44
CA PRO A 258 -3.78 2.42 5.38
C PRO A 258 -4.22 3.64 4.56
N GLU A 259 -4.11 4.84 5.13
CA GLU A 259 -4.37 6.09 4.39
C GLU A 259 -3.46 6.27 3.16
N LYS A 260 -2.32 5.58 3.09
CA LYS A 260 -1.32 5.65 2.00
C LYS A 260 -1.30 4.44 1.07
N TRP A 261 -2.10 3.41 1.32
CA TRP A 261 -2.15 2.20 0.49
C TRP A 261 -2.59 2.48 -0.95
N GLY A 262 -2.44 1.52 -1.86
CA GLY A 262 -2.89 1.69 -3.24
C GLY A 262 -4.42 1.63 -3.37
N TYR A 263 -4.92 1.99 -4.54
CA TYR A 263 -6.33 1.85 -4.90
C TYR A 263 -6.50 0.65 -5.83
N VAL A 264 -7.33 -0.32 -5.44
CA VAL A 264 -7.70 -1.42 -6.33
C VAL A 264 -9.16 -1.24 -6.71
N PHE A 265 -9.41 -0.96 -7.99
CA PHE A 265 -10.76 -0.82 -8.54
C PHE A 265 -11.22 -2.15 -9.13
N PHE A 266 -12.39 -2.63 -8.71
CA PHE A 266 -12.95 -3.91 -9.14
C PHE A 266 -13.92 -3.68 -10.29
N SER A 267 -13.44 -3.82 -11.52
CA SER A 267 -14.30 -3.68 -12.71
C SER A 267 -15.25 -4.87 -12.84
N ASP A 268 -16.51 -4.60 -13.17
CA ASP A 268 -17.49 -5.60 -13.58
C ASP A 268 -17.23 -6.21 -14.98
N GLY A 269 -16.23 -5.73 -15.69
CA GLY A 269 -15.78 -6.27 -16.97
C GLY A 269 -14.89 -7.49 -16.79
N LYS A 270 -14.92 -8.38 -17.78
CA LYS A 270 -14.01 -9.53 -17.86
C LYS A 270 -12.63 -9.11 -18.34
N VAL A 271 -11.59 -9.74 -17.78
CA VAL A 271 -10.20 -9.45 -18.11
C VAL A 271 -9.93 -9.60 -19.61
N GLY A 272 -9.23 -8.63 -20.19
CA GLY A 272 -8.90 -8.59 -21.62
C GLY A 272 -10.04 -8.19 -22.58
N ASN A 273 -11.27 -8.01 -22.10
CA ASN A 273 -12.41 -7.59 -22.93
C ASN A 273 -12.74 -6.11 -22.82
N THR A 274 -12.42 -5.49 -21.68
CA THR A 274 -12.67 -4.07 -21.41
C THR A 274 -11.41 -3.40 -20.90
N THR A 275 -11.30 -2.10 -21.16
CA THR A 275 -10.29 -1.25 -20.55
C THR A 275 -10.99 -0.17 -19.77
N VAL A 276 -10.85 -0.23 -18.45
CA VAL A 276 -11.30 0.81 -17.54
C VAL A 276 -10.11 1.68 -17.17
N ASN A 277 -10.25 2.99 -17.37
CA ASN A 277 -9.33 3.96 -16.80
C ASN A 277 -9.89 4.42 -15.46
N PHE A 278 -9.37 3.88 -14.36
CA PHE A 278 -9.75 4.29 -13.02
C PHE A 278 -8.94 5.52 -12.60
N GLU A 279 -9.64 6.56 -12.16
CA GLU A 279 -9.04 7.73 -11.53
C GLU A 279 -9.41 7.78 -10.05
N ILE A 280 -8.43 8.11 -9.22
CA ILE A 280 -8.66 8.29 -7.78
C ILE A 280 -9.71 9.40 -7.58
N PRO A 281 -10.74 9.20 -6.73
CA PRO A 281 -11.74 10.22 -6.47
C PRO A 281 -11.12 11.53 -5.97
N LYS A 282 -11.61 12.67 -6.46
CA LYS A 282 -11.08 13.99 -6.03
C LYS A 282 -11.21 14.25 -4.53
N ASP A 283 -12.17 13.60 -3.88
CA ASP A 283 -12.37 13.65 -2.43
C ASP A 283 -11.21 12.99 -1.66
N ASP A 284 -10.54 11.99 -2.23
CA ASP A 284 -9.40 11.32 -1.60
C ASP A 284 -8.19 12.25 -1.47
N HIS A 285 -7.99 13.18 -2.41
CA HIS A 285 -6.95 14.20 -2.28
C HIS A 285 -7.24 15.17 -1.11
N ILE A 286 -8.52 15.35 -0.75
CA ILE A 286 -8.91 16.05 0.49
C ILE A 286 -8.62 15.16 1.68
N LYS A 287 -9.02 13.89 1.65
CA LYS A 287 -8.74 12.90 2.71
C LYS A 287 -7.24 12.83 3.05
N TRP A 288 -6.35 12.75 2.06
CA TRP A 288 -4.89 12.77 2.29
C TRP A 288 -4.44 14.06 2.98
N TYR A 289 -5.01 15.20 2.59
CA TYR A 289 -4.71 16.47 3.26
C TYR A 289 -5.23 16.49 4.71
N LEU A 290 -6.43 15.97 4.97
CA LEU A 290 -6.95 15.83 6.33
C LEU A 290 -6.05 14.90 7.16
N TYR A 291 -5.55 13.79 6.60
CA TYR A 291 -4.59 12.91 7.29
C TYR A 291 -3.27 13.62 7.57
N LYS A 292 -2.75 14.44 6.65
CA LYS A 292 -1.56 15.28 6.92
C LYS A 292 -1.80 16.21 8.11
N LEU A 293 -2.96 16.86 8.18
CA LEU A 293 -3.33 17.73 9.31
C LEU A 293 -3.51 16.94 10.61
N TYR A 294 -4.17 15.79 10.53
CA TYR A 294 -4.37 14.87 11.66
C TYR A 294 -3.04 14.42 12.26
N ARG A 295 -2.10 13.95 11.42
CA ARG A 295 -0.76 13.52 11.85
C ARG A 295 0.04 14.68 12.42
N GLY A 296 -0.10 15.89 11.90
CA GLY A 296 0.51 17.07 12.49
C GLY A 296 -0.07 17.45 13.85
N LEU A 297 -1.39 17.26 14.04
CA LEU A 297 -2.06 17.56 15.30
C LEU A 297 -1.69 16.58 16.43
N ILE A 298 -1.58 15.28 16.13
CA ILE A 298 -1.29 14.25 17.15
C ILE A 298 0.21 14.06 17.41
N ASN A 299 1.09 14.53 16.52
CA ASN A 299 2.53 14.41 16.66
C ASN A 299 3.15 15.76 17.03
N GLU A 300 3.57 15.93 18.28
CA GLU A 300 4.13 17.19 18.83
C GLU A 300 5.37 17.71 18.07
N LYS A 301 6.02 16.87 17.25
CA LYS A 301 7.20 17.26 16.45
C LYS A 301 6.85 17.93 15.11
N ASN A 302 5.63 17.80 14.59
CA ASN A 302 5.23 18.39 13.31
C ASN A 302 4.62 19.79 13.50
N LYS A 303 5.48 20.80 13.64
CA LYS A 303 5.10 22.20 13.88
C LYS A 303 4.50 22.92 12.66
N ASP A 304 4.36 22.24 11.52
CA ASP A 304 3.93 22.84 10.25
C ASP A 304 2.42 23.01 10.10
N THR A 305 1.61 22.52 11.05
CA THR A 305 0.15 22.70 11.02
C THR A 305 -0.28 23.93 11.81
N TYR A 306 -0.51 25.02 11.10
CA TYR A 306 -1.06 26.25 11.66
C TYR A 306 -2.58 26.20 11.73
N TRP A 307 -3.12 26.15 12.94
CA TRP A 307 -4.53 26.28 13.23
C TRP A 307 -4.83 27.70 13.71
N LYS A 308 -5.83 28.36 13.13
CA LYS A 308 -6.31 29.69 13.53
C LYS A 308 -7.69 29.56 14.17
N THR A 309 -7.90 30.28 15.26
CA THR A 309 -9.19 30.29 15.96
C THR A 309 -9.85 31.66 15.83
N THR A 310 -11.07 31.70 15.32
CA THR A 310 -11.91 32.91 15.29
C THR A 310 -13.36 32.50 15.55
N ASN A 311 -14.09 33.27 16.37
CA ASN A 311 -15.51 33.01 16.64
C ASN A 311 -15.79 31.55 17.05
N GLU A 312 -15.01 31.03 18.00
CA GLU A 312 -15.13 29.66 18.55
C GLU A 312 -14.83 28.51 17.56
N GLN A 313 -14.55 28.79 16.29
CA GLN A 313 -14.12 27.78 15.31
C GLN A 313 -12.62 27.83 15.09
N THR A 314 -12.00 26.65 15.02
CA THR A 314 -10.58 26.50 14.69
C THR A 314 -10.44 25.93 13.28
N PHE A 315 -9.67 26.57 12.41
CA PHE A 315 -9.51 26.17 11.01
C PHE A 315 -8.05 26.21 10.58
N SER A 316 -7.71 25.39 9.60
CA SER A 316 -6.40 25.46 8.94
C SER A 316 -6.41 26.50 7.83
N VAL A 317 -5.23 26.89 7.35
CA VAL A 317 -5.12 27.73 6.14
C VAL A 317 -5.79 27.00 4.96
N PRO A 318 -6.66 27.67 4.18
CA PRO A 318 -7.29 27.05 3.02
C PRO A 318 -6.25 26.49 2.05
N LYS A 319 -6.40 25.22 1.64
CA LYS A 319 -5.55 24.57 0.65
C LYS A 319 -6.27 24.50 -0.69
N LYS A 320 -5.54 24.76 -1.77
CA LYS A 320 -6.02 24.54 -3.14
C LYS A 320 -5.83 23.07 -3.52
N ILE A 321 -6.92 22.39 -3.86
CA ILE A 321 -6.95 21.01 -4.34
C ILE A 321 -7.74 21.04 -5.65
N PHE A 322 -7.09 20.69 -6.78
CA PHE A 322 -7.63 20.87 -8.14
C PHE A 322 -8.24 22.27 -8.39
N GLY A 323 -7.55 23.32 -7.94
CA GLY A 323 -8.00 24.72 -8.07
C GLY A 323 -9.13 25.15 -7.11
N GLN A 324 -9.83 24.20 -6.49
CA GLN A 324 -10.88 24.46 -5.52
C GLN A 324 -10.28 24.71 -4.12
N SER A 325 -10.88 25.66 -3.39
CA SER A 325 -10.44 25.96 -2.02
C SER A 325 -11.10 25.00 -1.05
N VAL A 326 -10.30 24.36 -0.20
CA VAL A 326 -10.77 23.49 0.88
C VAL A 326 -10.25 24.05 2.20
N THR A 327 -11.16 24.29 3.14
CA THR A 327 -10.82 24.82 4.47
C THR A 327 -11.20 23.80 5.54
N PRO A 328 -10.24 22.98 5.98
CA PRO A 328 -10.46 22.07 7.12
C PRO A 328 -10.72 22.81 8.43
N VAL A 329 -11.68 22.30 9.18
CA VAL A 329 -12.09 22.74 10.52
C VAL A 329 -11.62 21.70 11.54
N LEU A 330 -11.08 22.16 12.65
CA LEU A 330 -10.78 21.38 13.84
C LEU A 330 -11.83 21.69 14.90
N GLU A 331 -12.64 20.69 15.21
CA GLU A 331 -13.64 20.74 16.27
C GLU A 331 -13.12 19.97 17.47
N LYS A 332 -13.05 20.63 18.64
CA LYS A 332 -12.59 20.03 19.90
C LYS A 332 -13.76 19.89 20.86
N TYR A 333 -13.81 18.77 21.57
CA TYR A 333 -14.81 18.48 22.59
C TYR A 333 -14.14 17.77 23.76
N THR A 334 -14.84 17.62 24.89
CA THR A 334 -14.27 17.21 26.18
C THR A 334 -13.31 16.01 26.12
N ASN A 335 -13.62 15.02 25.28
CA ASN A 335 -12.87 13.76 25.21
C ASN A 335 -12.23 13.49 23.83
N GLY A 336 -12.06 14.51 23.00
CA GLY A 336 -11.49 14.31 21.67
C GLY A 336 -11.57 15.51 20.73
N PHE A 337 -11.38 15.19 19.45
CA PHE A 337 -11.48 16.15 18.38
C PHE A 337 -11.87 15.45 17.08
N THR A 338 -12.36 16.25 16.13
CA THR A 338 -12.61 15.84 14.75
C THR A 338 -12.02 16.89 13.83
N ILE A 339 -11.32 16.45 12.78
CA ILE A 339 -10.90 17.31 11.67
C ILE A 339 -11.86 17.02 10.51
N TRP A 340 -12.49 18.04 9.94
CA TRP A 340 -13.43 17.85 8.84
C TRP A 340 -13.36 18.94 7.79
N ALA A 341 -13.78 18.63 6.57
CA ALA A 341 -13.95 19.59 5.49
C ALA A 341 -15.16 19.23 4.62
N LYS A 342 -15.86 20.24 4.10
CA LYS A 342 -16.88 20.02 3.07
C LYS A 342 -16.20 19.91 1.70
N SER A 343 -16.42 18.81 0.99
CA SER A 343 -15.89 18.63 -0.36
C SER A 343 -16.55 19.62 -1.33
N PRO A 344 -15.78 20.38 -2.13
CA PRO A 344 -16.32 21.18 -3.21
C PRO A 344 -16.79 20.31 -4.39
N PHE A 345 -16.37 19.04 -4.48
CA PHE A 345 -16.67 18.11 -5.57
C PHE A 345 -17.97 17.34 -5.30
N SER A 346 -18.01 16.55 -4.23
CA SER A 346 -19.18 15.71 -3.89
C SER A 346 -20.21 16.40 -3.00
N LYS A 347 -19.84 17.53 -2.37
CA LYS A 347 -20.61 18.21 -1.30
C LYS A 347 -20.69 17.45 0.02
N ASN A 348 -20.11 16.26 0.12
CA ASN A 348 -20.02 15.49 1.35
C ASN A 348 -19.19 16.22 2.42
N ILE A 349 -19.45 15.91 3.68
CA ILE A 349 -18.55 16.23 4.79
C ILE A 349 -17.60 15.05 4.94
N LEU A 350 -16.30 15.32 4.82
CA LEU A 350 -15.23 14.35 5.02
C LEU A 350 -14.61 14.62 6.39
N CYS A 351 -14.48 13.61 7.24
CA CYS A 351 -13.96 13.78 8.59
C CYS A 351 -12.98 12.68 9.02
N ILE A 352 -12.08 13.07 9.92
CA ILE A 352 -11.16 12.18 10.62
C ILE A 352 -11.36 12.38 12.12
N ALA A 353 -11.72 11.31 12.80
CA ALA A 353 -11.90 11.28 14.26
C ALA A 353 -10.56 11.23 15.00
N LYS A 354 -10.59 11.43 16.32
CA LYS A 354 -9.38 11.46 17.18
C LYS A 354 -8.49 10.21 17.05
N ASP A 355 -9.09 9.05 16.80
CA ASP A 355 -8.40 7.76 16.65
C ASP A 355 -8.01 7.46 15.21
N GLY A 356 -8.21 8.40 14.28
CA GLY A 356 -7.77 8.31 12.89
C GLY A 356 -8.80 7.73 11.95
N LYS A 357 -9.98 7.32 12.44
CA LYS A 357 -11.04 6.76 11.60
C LYS A 357 -11.55 7.83 10.62
N PHE A 358 -11.64 7.47 9.34
CA PHE A 358 -12.21 8.34 8.31
C PHE A 358 -13.69 8.03 8.10
N GLU A 359 -14.52 9.07 7.99
CA GLU A 359 -15.93 8.93 7.66
C GLU A 359 -16.33 10.00 6.64
N ALA A 360 -17.32 9.69 5.81
CA ALA A 360 -17.88 10.61 4.84
C ALA A 360 -19.42 10.62 4.93
N TYR A 361 -19.99 11.79 5.16
CA TYR A 361 -21.44 11.95 5.29
C TYR A 361 -21.99 12.75 4.11
N ARG A 362 -23.07 12.25 3.50
CA ARG A 362 -23.89 13.03 2.56
C ARG A 362 -24.62 14.10 3.36
N LYS A 363 -24.58 15.34 2.89
CA LYS A 363 -25.30 16.46 3.48
C LYS A 363 -26.42 16.93 2.59
#